data_AF-A0A3M2FFT0-F1
#
_entry.id   AF-A0A3M2FFT0-F1
#
_cell.length_a   1.000
_cell.length_b   1.000
_cell.length_c   1.000
_cell.angle_alpha   90.00
_cell.angle_beta   90.00
_cell.angle_gamma   90.00
#
_symmetry.space_group_name_H-M   'P 1'
#
loop_
_entity.id
_entity.type
_entity.pdbx_description
1 polymer ?
#
loop_
_entity_poly.entity_id
_entity_poly.type
_entity_poly.pdbx_seq_one_letter_code
_entity_poly.pdbx_strand_id
1 'polypeptide(L)'
;MTQDRPPVASRTGTGDPPPAEAAAEHLRYIREVMARSGTFTAVPGRGSLAMGLTAVVAAVVAGLQPTPVRWLAVWLGGAVVAVTVGGWAMHRKARAGRVPLLTGTGRRYVLGLLPALVAGGLLTLALVQAGVVALLPGLWMLLYGTALMAAGAYSIRLLPLM
;
A
#
# COMPACT_ATOMS: atom_id res chain seq x y z
N MET A 1 35.97 48.57 -1.18
CA MET A 1 34.95 47.99 -0.29
C MET A 1 35.18 46.49 -0.23
N THR A 2 36.01 46.07 0.72
CA THR A 2 36.41 44.68 0.93
C THR A 2 35.52 44.13 2.02
N GLN A 3 34.61 43.22 1.67
CA GLN A 3 33.63 42.67 2.61
C GLN A 3 34.33 41.62 3.50
N ASP A 4 34.71 42.07 4.69
CA ASP A 4 35.29 41.27 5.75
C ASP A 4 34.24 40.28 6.28
N ARG A 5 34.38 38.99 5.92
CA ARG A 5 33.52 37.93 6.45
C ARG A 5 34.10 37.48 7.79
N PRO A 6 33.31 37.41 8.88
CA PRO A 6 33.82 36.95 10.15
C PRO A 6 34.33 35.51 10.01
N PRO A 7 35.42 35.15 10.69
CA PRO A 7 35.96 33.80 10.66
C PRO A 7 34.88 32.82 11.16
N VAL A 8 34.60 31.79 10.36
CA VAL A 8 33.74 30.69 10.78
C VAL A 8 34.38 30.07 12.01
N ALA A 9 33.79 30.32 13.18
CA ALA A 9 34.25 29.74 14.43
C ALA A 9 34.18 28.22 14.32
N SER A 10 35.34 27.57 14.16
CA SER A 10 35.47 26.12 14.27
C SER A 10 35.15 25.75 15.72
N ARG A 11 33.90 25.35 15.97
CA ARG A 11 33.53 24.67 17.21
C ARG A 11 34.29 23.34 17.26
N THR A 12 35.50 23.34 17.80
CA THR A 12 36.18 22.12 18.23
C THR A 12 35.63 21.75 19.60
N GLY A 13 34.44 21.15 19.61
CA GLY A 13 33.93 20.40 20.76
C GLY A 13 34.61 19.04 20.82
N THR A 14 35.05 18.65 22.02
CA THR A 14 35.82 17.44 22.34
C THR A 14 35.03 16.13 22.22
N GLY A 15 34.39 15.91 21.08
CA GLY A 15 33.63 14.69 20.77
C GLY A 15 33.20 14.54 19.31
N ASP A 16 33.48 15.52 18.45
CA ASP A 16 33.15 15.41 17.02
C ASP A 16 34.23 14.63 16.27
N PRO A 17 33.85 13.64 15.45
CA PRO A 17 34.81 12.91 14.62
C PRO A 17 35.53 13.87 13.66
N PRO A 18 36.80 13.62 13.30
CA PRO A 18 37.56 14.48 12.41
C PRO A 18 36.79 14.77 11.10
N PRO A 19 37.02 15.92 10.44
CA PRO A 19 36.20 16.38 9.30
C PRO A 19 36.04 15.35 8.17
N ALA A 20 37.05 14.49 7.98
CA ALA A 20 37.03 13.41 7.00
C ALA A 20 36.08 12.25 7.41
N GLU A 21 35.98 11.94 8.70
CA GLU A 21 35.05 10.94 9.22
C GLU A 21 33.60 11.42 9.15
N ALA A 22 33.33 12.68 9.51
CA ALA A 22 32.02 13.30 9.33
C ALA A 22 31.60 13.33 7.85
N ALA A 23 32.49 13.72 6.93
CA ALA A 23 32.20 13.69 5.50
C ALA A 23 31.92 12.26 4.98
N ALA A 24 32.68 11.27 5.44
CA ALA A 24 32.48 9.88 5.08
C ALA A 24 31.15 9.34 5.62
N GLU A 25 30.74 9.74 6.82
CA GLU A 25 29.43 9.41 7.41
C GLU A 25 28.28 10.03 6.61
N HIS A 26 28.39 11.31 6.25
CA HIS A 26 27.39 12.01 5.43
C HIS A 26 27.23 11.38 4.04
N LEU A 27 28.33 10.99 3.38
CA LEU A 27 28.28 10.28 2.10
C LEU A 27 27.65 8.89 2.23
N ARG A 28 27.95 8.18 3.33
CA ARG A 28 27.34 6.88 3.64
C ARG A 28 25.84 7.04 3.88
N TYR A 29 25.44 8.07 4.65
CA TYR A 29 24.03 8.42 4.87
C TYR A 29 23.32 8.76 3.56
N ILE A 30 23.89 9.62 2.71
CA ILE A 30 23.31 9.96 1.39
C ILE A 30 23.19 8.70 0.53
N ARG A 31 24.22 7.83 0.48
CA ARG A 31 24.17 6.57 -0.25
C ARG A 31 23.11 5.63 0.32
N GLU A 32 22.95 5.55 1.63
CA GLU A 32 21.95 4.74 2.32
C GLU A 32 20.53 5.27 2.08
N VAL A 33 20.36 6.60 2.04
CA VAL A 33 19.11 7.29 1.71
C VAL A 33 18.78 7.11 0.23
N MET A 34 19.75 7.25 -0.69
CA MET A 34 19.56 7.03 -2.12
C MET A 34 19.32 5.55 -2.46
N ALA A 35 20.01 4.64 -1.76
CA ALA A 35 19.79 3.20 -1.89
C ALA A 35 18.40 2.80 -1.37
N ARG A 36 17.89 3.49 -0.34
CA ARG A 36 16.51 3.35 0.15
C ARG A 36 15.47 4.07 -0.72
N SER A 37 15.84 5.15 -1.42
CA SER A 37 14.95 5.89 -2.33
C SER A 37 14.75 5.18 -3.67
N GLY A 38 15.43 4.04 -3.89
CA GLY A 38 15.00 3.02 -4.84
C GLY A 38 13.60 2.58 -4.45
N THR A 39 12.61 3.30 -4.97
CA THR A 39 11.18 3.16 -4.73
C THR A 39 10.78 1.72 -5.00
N PHE A 40 10.83 0.91 -3.93
CA PHE A 40 10.19 -0.39 -3.88
C PHE A 40 8.68 -0.11 -3.88
N THR A 41 8.15 0.18 -5.06
CA THR A 41 6.72 0.16 -5.31
C THR A 41 6.33 -1.31 -5.22
N ALA A 42 6.13 -1.84 -4.02
CA ALA A 42 5.70 -3.24 -3.83
C ALA A 42 4.42 -3.54 -4.62
N VAL A 43 3.64 -2.51 -4.96
CA VAL A 43 2.44 -2.60 -5.79
C VAL A 43 2.78 -2.30 -7.27
N PRO A 44 2.47 -3.20 -8.23
CA PRO A 44 2.58 -2.90 -9.65
C PRO A 44 1.60 -1.78 -10.02
N GLY A 45 2.07 -0.55 -10.28
CA GLY A 45 1.19 0.56 -10.64
C GLY A 45 0.27 0.27 -11.83
N ARG A 46 0.77 -0.48 -12.83
CA ARG A 46 -0.03 -0.97 -13.96
C ARG A 46 -1.10 -1.99 -13.55
N GLY A 47 -0.82 -2.83 -12.57
CA GLY A 47 -1.78 -3.81 -12.04
C GLY A 47 -2.93 -3.14 -11.30
N SER A 48 -2.61 -2.15 -10.46
CA SER A 48 -3.62 -1.33 -9.77
C SER A 48 -4.53 -0.59 -10.74
N LEU A 49 -3.96 -0.04 -11.82
CA LEU A 49 -4.72 0.64 -12.85
C LEU A 49 -5.71 -0.31 -13.55
N ALA A 50 -5.26 -1.52 -13.90
CA ALA A 50 -6.11 -2.54 -14.49
C ALA A 50 -7.24 -2.99 -13.55
N MET A 51 -6.95 -3.20 -12.26
CA MET A 51 -7.98 -3.49 -11.25
C MET A 51 -9.00 -2.35 -11.15
N GLY A 52 -8.54 -1.09 -11.13
CA GLY A 52 -9.42 0.08 -11.11
C GLY A 52 -10.35 0.13 -12.32
N LEU A 53 -9.84 -0.16 -13.52
CA LEU A 53 -10.65 -0.20 -14.73
C LEU A 53 -11.73 -1.29 -14.65
N THR A 54 -11.39 -2.48 -14.13
CA THR A 54 -12.38 -3.55 -13.93
C THR A 54 -13.48 -3.15 -12.94
N ALA A 55 -13.13 -2.37 -11.90
CA ALA A 55 -14.09 -1.87 -10.93
C ALA A 55 -15.03 -0.80 -11.54
N VAL A 56 -14.50 0.09 -12.40
CA VAL A 56 -15.32 1.07 -13.13
C VAL A 56 -16.32 0.37 -14.05
N VAL A 57 -15.86 -0.64 -14.81
CA VAL A 57 -16.75 -1.44 -15.66
C VAL A 57 -17.83 -2.14 -14.82
N ALA A 58 -17.46 -2.76 -13.70
CA ALA A 58 -18.40 -3.41 -12.79
C ALA A 58 -19.43 -2.40 -12.24
N ALA A 59 -19.01 -1.19 -11.88
CA ALA A 59 -19.91 -0.15 -11.37
C ALA A 59 -20.95 0.29 -12.41
N VAL A 60 -20.53 0.49 -13.67
CA VAL A 60 -21.45 0.80 -14.78
C VAL A 60 -22.44 -0.35 -14.98
N VAL A 61 -21.95 -1.59 -15.06
CA VAL A 61 -22.80 -2.77 -15.28
C VAL A 61 -23.76 -2.99 -14.11
N ALA A 62 -23.33 -2.75 -12.87
CA ALA A 62 -24.14 -2.87 -11.66
C ALA A 62 -25.24 -1.80 -11.62
N GLY A 63 -24.95 -0.57 -12.05
CA GLY A 63 -25.94 0.51 -12.15
C GLY A 63 -27.07 0.23 -13.14
N LEU A 64 -26.86 -0.69 -14.07
CA LEU A 64 -27.87 -1.14 -15.04
C LEU A 64 -28.69 -2.35 -14.55
N GLN A 65 -28.38 -2.93 -13.39
CA GLN A 65 -29.09 -4.12 -12.91
C GLN A 65 -30.39 -3.77 -12.20
N PRO A 66 -31.54 -4.34 -12.61
CA PRO A 66 -32.85 -4.03 -12.04
C PRO A 66 -33.14 -4.75 -10.72
N THR A 67 -32.32 -5.74 -10.34
CA THR A 67 -32.56 -6.56 -9.14
C THR A 67 -31.36 -6.52 -8.20
N PRO A 68 -31.57 -6.53 -6.87
CA PRO A 68 -30.49 -6.56 -5.89
C PRO A 68 -29.56 -7.77 -6.04
N VAL A 69 -30.11 -8.93 -6.44
CA VAL A 69 -29.33 -10.16 -6.66
C VAL A 69 -28.37 -10.01 -7.85
N ARG A 70 -28.84 -9.48 -8.98
CA ARG A 70 -27.97 -9.25 -10.14
C ARG A 70 -26.95 -8.15 -9.88
N TRP A 71 -27.35 -7.08 -9.19
CA TRP A 71 -26.45 -6.04 -8.73
C TRP A 71 -25.30 -6.61 -7.89
N LEU A 72 -25.63 -7.47 -6.91
CA LEU A 72 -24.65 -8.13 -6.06
C LEU A 72 -23.75 -9.08 -6.86
N ALA A 73 -24.33 -9.86 -7.78
CA ALA A 73 -23.58 -10.79 -8.63
C ALA A 73 -22.53 -10.06 -9.48
N VAL A 74 -22.83 -8.86 -9.99
CA VAL A 74 -21.88 -8.02 -10.74
C VAL A 74 -20.73 -7.58 -9.83
N TRP A 75 -21.02 -7.13 -8.62
CA TRP A 75 -19.97 -6.72 -7.67
C TRP A 75 -19.08 -7.89 -7.23
N LEU A 76 -19.66 -9.05 -6.91
CA LEU A 76 -18.91 -10.24 -6.55
C LEU A 76 -18.06 -10.76 -7.72
N GLY A 77 -18.64 -10.80 -8.93
CA GLY A 77 -17.91 -11.15 -10.15
C GLY A 77 -16.77 -10.18 -10.43
N GLY A 78 -17.02 -8.87 -10.32
CA GLY A 78 -16.01 -7.82 -10.44
C GLY A 78 -14.89 -7.94 -9.41
N ALA A 79 -15.20 -8.29 -8.17
CA ALA A 79 -14.22 -8.54 -7.12
C ALA A 79 -13.31 -9.73 -7.46
N VAL A 80 -13.86 -10.85 -7.96
CA VAL A 80 -13.07 -12.00 -8.42
C VAL A 80 -12.14 -11.60 -9.58
N VAL A 81 -12.64 -10.85 -10.56
CA VAL A 81 -11.83 -10.34 -11.68
C VAL A 81 -10.72 -9.42 -11.17
N ALA A 82 -11.01 -8.48 -10.28
CA ALA A 82 -10.01 -7.59 -9.72
C ALA A 82 -8.92 -8.37 -8.93
N VAL A 83 -9.31 -9.33 -8.09
CA VAL A 83 -8.37 -10.16 -7.32
C VAL A 83 -7.48 -10.99 -8.23
N THR A 84 -8.03 -11.59 -9.29
CA THR A 84 -7.25 -12.37 -10.27
C THR A 84 -6.27 -11.50 -11.04
N VAL A 85 -6.68 -10.33 -11.52
CA VAL A 85 -5.81 -9.34 -12.19
C VAL A 85 -4.69 -8.86 -11.26
N GLY A 86 -5.03 -8.50 -10.03
CA GLY A 86 -4.08 -8.06 -9.01
C GLY A 86 -3.07 -9.15 -8.65
N GLY A 87 -3.55 -10.36 -8.36
CA GLY A 87 -2.71 -11.51 -8.06
C GLY A 87 -1.78 -11.87 -9.22
N TRP A 88 -2.28 -11.86 -10.46
CA TRP A 88 -1.46 -12.10 -11.64
C TRP A 88 -0.40 -11.01 -11.86
N ALA A 89 -0.75 -9.74 -11.68
CA ALA A 89 0.18 -8.62 -11.80
C ALA A 89 1.28 -8.69 -10.71
N MET A 90 0.92 -9.01 -9.47
CA MET A 90 1.88 -9.27 -8.39
C MET A 90 2.79 -10.44 -8.75
N HIS A 91 2.22 -11.56 -9.21
CA HIS A 91 2.98 -12.74 -9.59
C HIS A 91 4.00 -12.45 -10.70
N ARG A 92 3.58 -11.74 -11.77
CA ARG A 92 4.50 -11.32 -12.84
C ARG A 92 5.61 -10.40 -12.34
N LYS A 93 5.30 -9.42 -11.48
CA LYS A 93 6.29 -8.49 -10.94
C LYS A 93 7.32 -9.19 -10.05
N ALA A 94 6.90 -10.11 -9.20
CA ALA A 94 7.82 -10.86 -8.35
C ALA A 94 8.69 -11.85 -9.13
N ARG A 95 8.14 -12.51 -10.16
CA ARG A 95 8.93 -13.34 -11.08
C ARG A 95 10.00 -12.52 -11.80
N ALA A 96 9.67 -11.31 -12.25
CA ALA A 96 10.62 -10.42 -12.90
C ALA A 96 11.71 -9.90 -11.94
N GLY A 97 11.38 -9.67 -10.67
CA GLY A 97 12.31 -9.16 -9.66
C GLY A 97 13.11 -10.22 -8.89
N ARG A 98 12.85 -11.53 -9.08
CA ARG A 98 13.39 -12.63 -8.25
C ARG A 98 13.19 -12.44 -6.73
N VAL A 99 12.19 -11.65 -6.34
CA VAL A 99 11.88 -11.40 -4.93
C VAL A 99 10.69 -12.28 -4.53
N PRO A 100 10.78 -13.08 -3.45
CA PRO A 100 9.67 -13.94 -3.08
C PRO A 100 8.45 -13.15 -2.60
N LEU A 101 7.28 -13.42 -3.20
CA LEU A 101 6.00 -12.72 -2.97
C LEU A 101 5.53 -12.71 -1.51
N LEU A 102 5.86 -13.78 -0.78
CA LEU A 102 5.25 -14.15 0.49
C LEU A 102 6.24 -14.10 1.68
N THR A 103 7.48 -13.68 1.49
CA THR A 103 8.52 -13.67 2.55
C THR A 103 8.95 -12.26 2.97
N GLY A 104 8.12 -11.23 2.74
CA GLY A 104 8.40 -9.85 3.14
C GLY A 104 7.15 -9.04 3.49
N THR A 105 7.20 -7.73 3.25
CA THR A 105 6.11 -6.76 3.50
C THR A 105 4.76 -7.19 2.91
N GLY A 106 4.75 -7.88 1.76
CA GLY A 106 3.54 -8.38 1.11
C GLY A 106 2.72 -9.36 1.97
N ARG A 107 3.36 -10.26 2.72
CA ARG A 107 2.65 -11.19 3.61
C ARG A 107 2.00 -10.45 4.79
N ARG A 108 2.67 -9.45 5.36
CA ARG A 108 2.11 -8.63 6.44
C ARG A 108 0.91 -7.81 5.95
N TYR A 109 0.99 -7.28 4.73
CA TYR A 109 -0.13 -6.61 4.07
C TYR A 109 -1.35 -7.54 3.91
N VAL A 110 -1.14 -8.76 3.38
CA VAL A 110 -2.23 -9.75 3.24
C VAL A 110 -2.83 -10.13 4.60
N LEU A 111 -1.98 -10.36 5.61
CA LEU A 111 -2.45 -10.67 6.97
C LEU A 111 -3.24 -9.51 7.61
N GLY A 112 -2.93 -8.25 7.28
CA GLY A 112 -3.72 -7.10 7.69
C GLY A 112 -5.05 -6.98 6.96
N LEU A 113 -5.12 -7.42 5.70
CA LEU A 113 -6.33 -7.34 4.87
C LEU A 113 -7.33 -8.49 5.14
N LEU A 114 -6.81 -9.68 5.44
CA LEU A 114 -7.60 -10.92 5.53
C LEU A 114 -8.78 -10.83 6.52
N PRO A 115 -8.60 -10.32 7.76
CA PRO A 115 -9.70 -10.27 8.73
C PRO A 115 -10.88 -9.43 8.24
N ALA A 116 -10.60 -8.28 7.62
CA ALA A 116 -11.63 -7.40 7.07
C ALA A 116 -12.35 -8.03 5.86
N LEU A 117 -11.63 -8.79 5.01
CA LEU A 117 -12.25 -9.53 3.90
C LEU A 117 -13.18 -10.64 4.40
N VAL A 118 -12.75 -11.41 5.42
CA VAL A 118 -13.58 -12.47 6.03
C VAL A 118 -14.82 -11.85 6.67
N ALA A 119 -14.65 -10.78 7.47
CA ALA A 119 -15.75 -10.06 8.08
C ALA A 119 -16.72 -9.50 7.02
N GLY A 120 -16.20 -8.92 5.93
CA GLY A 120 -17.00 -8.42 4.82
C GLY A 120 -17.82 -9.50 4.12
N GLY A 121 -17.23 -10.68 3.88
CA GLY A 121 -17.96 -11.81 3.32
C GLY A 121 -19.09 -12.31 4.21
N LEU A 122 -18.81 -12.50 5.51
CA LEU A 122 -19.80 -12.96 6.48
C LEU A 122 -20.94 -11.94 6.67
N LEU A 123 -20.61 -10.65 6.78
CA LEU A 123 -21.61 -9.59 6.89
C LEU A 123 -22.41 -9.44 5.61
N THR A 124 -21.80 -9.62 4.44
CA THR A 124 -22.52 -9.61 3.16
C THR A 124 -23.57 -10.73 3.12
N LEU A 125 -23.21 -11.95 3.51
CA LEU A 125 -24.15 -13.06 3.64
C LEU A 125 -25.30 -12.72 4.61
N ALA A 126 -24.98 -12.22 5.81
CA ALA A 126 -25.98 -11.87 6.82
C ALA A 126 -26.97 -10.78 6.33
N LEU A 127 -26.46 -9.73 5.69
CA LEU A 127 -27.26 -8.62 5.17
C LEU A 127 -28.14 -9.03 3.99
N VAL A 128 -27.64 -9.90 3.11
CA VAL A 128 -28.42 -10.46 2.00
C VAL A 128 -29.56 -11.32 2.53
N GLN A 129 -29.30 -12.17 3.52
CA GLN A 129 -30.33 -12.98 4.17
C GLN A 129 -31.38 -12.14 4.90
N ALA A 130 -30.98 -11.00 5.47
CA ALA A 130 -31.88 -10.04 6.10
C ALA A 130 -32.63 -9.14 5.09
N GLY A 131 -32.32 -9.22 3.80
CA GLY A 131 -32.91 -8.38 2.75
C GLY A 131 -32.42 -6.92 2.74
N VAL A 132 -31.42 -6.57 3.56
CA VAL A 132 -30.95 -5.19 3.75
C VAL A 132 -29.75 -4.88 2.85
N VAL A 133 -29.92 -5.08 1.55
CA VAL A 133 -28.84 -4.97 0.55
C VAL A 133 -28.32 -3.54 0.37
N ALA A 134 -29.15 -2.53 0.65
CA ALA A 134 -28.79 -1.11 0.49
C ALA A 134 -27.62 -0.65 1.38
N LEU A 135 -27.34 -1.33 2.48
CA LEU A 135 -26.24 -0.99 3.39
C LEU A 135 -24.89 -1.55 2.94
N LEU A 136 -24.87 -2.50 1.99
CA LEU A 136 -23.64 -3.18 1.55
C LEU A 136 -22.56 -2.21 1.04
N PRO A 137 -22.85 -1.21 0.18
CA PRO A 137 -21.82 -0.29 -0.31
C PRO A 137 -21.12 0.47 0.82
N GLY A 138 -21.90 0.98 1.78
CA GLY A 138 -21.38 1.71 2.94
C GLY A 138 -20.52 0.82 3.82
N LEU A 139 -20.98 -0.41 4.07
CA LEU A 139 -20.23 -1.41 4.83
C LEU A 139 -18.91 -1.77 4.15
N TRP A 140 -18.93 -2.04 2.83
CA TRP A 140 -17.73 -2.38 2.08
C TRP A 140 -16.70 -1.25 2.11
N MET A 141 -17.12 0.01 1.97
CA MET A 141 -16.21 1.16 2.05
C MET A 141 -15.60 1.31 3.45
N LEU A 142 -16.39 1.10 4.50
CA LEU A 142 -15.90 1.12 5.88
C LEU A 142 -14.86 0.02 6.12
N LEU A 143 -15.18 -1.22 5.75
CA LEU A 143 -14.28 -2.36 5.89
C LEU A 143 -13.00 -2.17 5.07
N TYR A 144 -13.12 -1.67 3.83
CA TYR A 144 -11.97 -1.34 3.00
C TYR A 144 -11.05 -0.31 3.67
N GLY A 145 -11.62 0.76 4.23
CA GLY A 145 -10.85 1.77 4.99
C GLY A 145 -10.12 1.16 6.19
N THR A 146 -10.82 0.35 6.99
CA THR A 146 -10.21 -0.31 8.16
C THR A 146 -9.09 -1.29 7.75
N ALA A 147 -9.29 -2.05 6.67
CA ALA A 147 -8.31 -2.98 6.12
C ALA A 147 -7.06 -2.23 5.64
N LEU A 148 -7.24 -1.10 4.95
CA LEU A 148 -6.13 -0.27 4.49
C LEU A 148 -5.35 0.35 5.65
N MET A 149 -6.02 0.82 6.71
CA MET A 149 -5.33 1.34 7.89
C MET A 149 -4.50 0.24 8.58
N ALA A 150 -5.09 -0.95 8.76
CA ALA A 150 -4.40 -2.10 9.36
C ALA A 150 -3.21 -2.56 8.51
N ALA A 151 -3.37 -2.64 7.19
CA ALA A 151 -2.32 -3.05 6.28
C ALA A 151 -1.25 -1.96 6.08
N GLY A 152 -1.63 -0.69 6.11
CA GLY A 152 -0.77 0.49 5.99
C GLY A 152 0.19 0.66 7.18
N ALA A 153 -0.23 0.25 8.38
CA ALA A 153 0.62 0.20 9.56
C ALA A 153 1.89 -0.66 9.36
N TYR A 154 1.85 -1.65 8.45
CA TYR A 154 3.00 -2.49 8.11
C TYR A 154 3.84 -1.99 6.93
N SER A 155 3.40 -0.92 6.26
CA SER A 155 4.06 -0.36 5.06
C SER A 155 5.18 0.63 5.42
N ILE A 156 5.09 1.28 6.58
CA ILE A 156 6.10 2.23 7.04
C ILE A 156 7.02 1.49 8.02
N ARG A 157 8.30 1.31 7.65
CA ARG A 157 9.32 1.02 8.68
C ARG A 157 9.36 2.24 9.59
N LEU A 158 8.82 2.12 10.80
CA LEU A 158 9.15 3.02 11.90
C LEU A 158 10.67 3.11 11.94
N LEU A 159 11.18 4.31 11.66
CA LEU A 159 12.56 4.64 11.97
C LEU A 159 12.76 4.28 13.44
N PRO A 160 13.82 3.53 13.82
CA PRO A 160 14.24 3.54 15.21
C PRO A 160 14.54 5.00 15.53
N LEU A 161 13.73 5.59 16.42
CA LEU A 161 14.09 6.84 17.06
C LEU A 161 15.27 6.49 17.95
N MET A 162 16.45 6.84 17.48
CA MET A 162 17.68 6.89 18.27
C MET A 162 17.84 8.32 18.75
#